data_AF-A0A3D5ZMN9-F1
#
_entry.id   AF-A0A3D5ZMN9-F1
#
_cell.length_a   1.000
_cell.length_b   1.000
_cell.length_c   1.000
_cell.angle_alpha   90.00
_cell.angle_beta   90.00
_cell.angle_gamma   90.00
#
_symmetry.space_group_name_H-M   'P 1'
#
loop_
_entity.id
_entity.type
_entity.pdbx_description
1 polymer ?
#
loop_
_entity_poly.entity_id
_entity_poly.type
_entity_poly.pdbx_seq_one_letter_code
_entity_poly.pdbx_strand_id
1 'polypeptide(L)'
;MPIICLMICNNVSKDILLKSLEEGKLEYVIVNLTMVLERKLKDKFAEQNMDLIDMIDKAHNLNTISDFECKMLHNLRKARNGIMHQSGKFYYTEPIVKTWIKIVYSL
;
A
#
# COMPACT_ATOMS: atom_id res chain seq x y z
N MET A 1 24.76 16.37 -5.55
CA MET A 1 24.15 15.78 -6.76
C MET A 1 23.02 14.86 -6.34
N PRO A 2 21.74 15.16 -6.59
CA PRO A 2 20.67 14.22 -6.28
C PRO A 2 20.41 13.32 -7.50
N ILE A 3 20.92 12.10 -7.45
CA ILE A 3 20.51 11.00 -8.34
C ILE A 3 19.40 10.24 -7.61
N ILE A 4 18.21 10.79 -7.48
CA ILE A 4 16.98 9.98 -7.32
C ILE A 4 15.82 10.70 -8.00
N CYS A 5 16.04 11.09 -9.27
CA CYS A 5 14.97 11.42 -10.21
C CYS A 5 14.85 10.28 -11.23
N LEU A 6 14.93 9.03 -10.75
CA LEU A 6 14.72 7.83 -11.56
C LEU A 6 13.39 7.19 -11.16
N MET A 7 12.38 7.43 -12.01
CA MET A 7 11.13 6.66 -12.17
C MET A 7 10.00 6.89 -11.15
N ILE A 8 9.42 8.09 -11.14
CA ILE A 8 8.06 8.37 -10.61
C ILE A 8 6.99 7.97 -11.67
N CYS A 9 7.17 6.84 -12.36
CA CYS A 9 6.30 6.39 -13.45
C CYS A 9 6.09 4.87 -13.52
N ASN A 10 6.47 4.09 -12.50
CA ASN A 10 6.14 2.67 -12.50
C ASN A 10 4.77 2.46 -11.87
N ASN A 11 3.75 2.29 -12.72
CA ASN A 11 2.57 1.54 -12.36
C ASN A 11 3.02 0.11 -12.07
N VAL A 12 3.58 -0.14 -10.88
CA VAL A 12 4.05 -1.47 -10.51
C VAL A 12 2.87 -2.41 -10.69
N SER A 13 3.03 -3.41 -11.55
CA SER A 13 1.92 -4.30 -11.88
C SER A 13 1.71 -5.30 -10.73
N LYS A 14 0.48 -5.82 -10.66
CA LYS A 14 0.14 -6.87 -9.70
C LYS A 14 1.10 -8.07 -9.81
N ASP A 15 1.43 -8.45 -11.05
CA ASP A 15 2.30 -9.60 -11.33
C ASP A 15 3.74 -9.38 -10.85
N ILE A 16 4.28 -8.16 -10.97
CA ILE A 16 5.61 -7.82 -10.45
C ILE A 16 5.64 -7.95 -8.92
N LEU A 17 4.59 -7.49 -8.24
CA LEU A 17 4.50 -7.62 -6.78
C LEU A 17 4.33 -9.07 -6.34
N LEU A 18 3.53 -9.86 -7.05
CA LEU A 18 3.37 -11.29 -6.76
C LEU A 18 4.67 -12.06 -6.97
N LYS A 19 5.39 -11.81 -8.06
CA LYS A 19 6.71 -12.43 -8.30
C LYS A 19 7.72 -12.04 -7.23
N SER A 20 7.76 -10.76 -6.85
CA SER A 20 8.66 -10.29 -5.79
C SER A 20 8.34 -10.91 -4.43
N LEU A 21 7.05 -11.17 -4.19
CA LEU A 21 6.59 -11.85 -2.98
C LEU A 21 7.07 -13.32 -2.94
N GLU A 22 6.98 -14.03 -4.06
CA GLU A 22 7.51 -15.40 -4.20
C GLU A 22 9.03 -15.47 -4.02
N GLU A 23 9.75 -14.41 -4.43
CA GLU A 23 11.19 -14.25 -4.19
C GLU A 23 11.53 -13.86 -2.74
N GLY A 24 10.54 -13.80 -1.83
CA GLY A 24 10.72 -13.48 -0.41
C GLY A 24 10.93 -11.99 -0.11
N LYS A 25 10.73 -11.10 -1.08
CA LYS A 25 11.00 -9.65 -0.96
C LYS A 25 9.83 -8.90 -0.32
N LEU A 26 9.42 -9.32 0.89
CA LEU A 26 8.22 -8.80 1.57
C LEU A 26 8.26 -7.27 1.79
N GLU A 27 9.36 -6.72 2.27
CA GLU A 27 9.48 -5.27 2.53
C GLU A 27 9.34 -4.45 1.25
N TYR A 28 9.99 -4.88 0.17
CA TYR A 28 9.86 -4.27 -1.15
C TYR A 28 8.40 -4.26 -1.60
N VAL A 29 7.70 -5.39 -1.46
CA VAL A 29 6.28 -5.50 -1.84
C VAL A 29 5.43 -4.54 -1.02
N ILE A 30 5.61 -4.50 0.31
CA ILE A 30 4.83 -3.64 1.20
C ILE A 30 4.99 -2.16 0.84
N VAL A 31 6.24 -1.72 0.63
CA VAL A 31 6.54 -0.32 0.29
C VAL A 31 5.91 0.05 -1.05
N ASN A 32 6.16 -0.72 -2.11
CA ASN A 32 5.61 -0.43 -3.44
C ASN A 32 4.09 -0.51 -3.45
N LEU A 33 3.50 -1.48 -2.74
CA LEU A 33 2.05 -1.62 -2.64
C LEU A 33 1.40 -0.42 -1.95
N THR A 34 2.02 0.16 -0.92
CA THR A 34 1.50 1.40 -0.31
C THR A 34 1.54 2.59 -1.26
N MET A 35 2.55 2.69 -2.14
CA MET A 35 2.59 3.74 -3.16
C MET A 35 1.45 3.57 -4.17
N VAL A 36 1.17 2.34 -4.59
CA VAL A 36 0.04 2.02 -5.48
C VAL A 36 -1.31 2.37 -4.82
N LEU A 37 -1.48 2.02 -3.55
CA LEU A 37 -2.67 2.36 -2.76
C LEU A 37 -2.87 3.89 -2.70
N GLU A 38 -1.84 4.63 -2.31
CA GLU A 38 -1.91 6.08 -2.17
C GLU A 38 -2.31 6.75 -3.49
N ARG A 39 -1.72 6.31 -4.61
CA ARG A 39 -2.06 6.83 -5.94
C ARG A 39 -3.53 6.54 -6.29
N LYS A 40 -3.99 5.29 -6.14
CA LYS A 40 -5.37 4.90 -6.45
C LYS A 40 -6.39 5.71 -5.64
N LEU A 41 -6.12 5.96 -4.35
CA LEU A 41 -7.00 6.76 -3.52
C LEU A 41 -6.97 8.25 -3.90
N LYS A 42 -5.79 8.81 -4.21
CA LYS A 42 -5.66 10.18 -4.75
C LYS A 42 -6.42 10.36 -6.07
N ASP A 43 -6.27 9.41 -6.99
CA ASP A 43 -6.96 9.40 -8.28
C ASP A 43 -8.49 9.34 -8.09
N LYS A 44 -8.97 8.63 -7.05
CA LYS A 44 -10.40 8.49 -6.74
C LYS A 44 -11.01 9.72 -6.06
N PHE A 45 -10.28 10.40 -5.17
CA PHE A 45 -10.84 11.50 -4.36
C PHE A 45 -10.54 12.90 -4.88
N ALA A 46 -9.67 13.06 -5.88
CA ALA A 46 -9.28 14.37 -6.46
C ALA A 46 -8.77 15.40 -5.43
N GLU A 47 -8.42 14.97 -4.21
CA GLU A 47 -7.94 15.79 -3.10
C GLU A 47 -6.47 15.45 -2.82
N GLN A 48 -5.57 16.38 -3.13
CA GLN A 48 -4.12 16.16 -3.10
C GLN A 48 -3.51 16.25 -1.68
N ASN A 49 -4.20 16.89 -0.74
CA ASN A 49 -3.67 17.25 0.59
C ASN A 49 -4.17 16.33 1.72
N MET A 50 -4.64 15.13 1.38
CA MET A 50 -5.10 14.15 2.36
C MET A 50 -4.00 13.14 2.64
N ASP A 51 -3.79 12.80 3.92
CA ASP A 51 -2.85 11.75 4.27
C ASP A 51 -3.43 10.36 3.99
N LEU A 52 -2.58 9.33 4.03
CA LEU A 52 -3.02 7.97 3.69
C LEU A 52 -4.01 7.38 4.72
N ILE A 53 -4.00 7.82 5.98
CA ILE A 53 -4.95 7.32 6.99
C ILE A 53 -6.35 7.89 6.69
N ASP A 54 -6.44 9.19 6.46
CA ASP A 54 -7.69 9.88 6.11
C ASP A 54 -8.26 9.38 4.78
N MET A 55 -7.41 9.09 3.78
CA MET A 55 -7.88 8.53 2.50
C MET A 55 -8.49 7.13 2.66
N ILE A 56 -7.92 6.27 3.51
CA ILE A 56 -8.48 4.94 3.79
C ILE A 56 -9.82 5.08 4.51
N ASP A 57 -9.90 5.95 5.52
CA ASP A 57 -11.13 6.18 6.29
C ASP A 57 -12.23 6.80 5.42
N LYS A 58 -11.88 7.72 4.52
CA LYS A 58 -12.82 8.27 3.53
C LYS A 58 -13.32 7.21 2.56
N ALA A 59 -12.45 6.32 2.07
CA ALA A 59 -12.87 5.21 1.21
C ALA A 59 -13.89 4.28 1.91
N HIS A 60 -13.68 4.03 3.20
CA HIS A 60 -14.59 3.25 4.02
C HIS A 60 -15.93 3.97 4.26
N ASN A 61 -15.89 5.24 4.65
CA ASN A 61 -17.09 6.07 4.86
C ASN A 61 -17.96 6.21 3.61
N LEU A 62 -17.34 6.16 2.42
CA LEU A 62 -18.03 6.16 1.12
C LEU A 62 -18.44 4.76 0.64
N ASN A 63 -18.29 3.72 1.47
CA ASN A 63 -18.59 2.32 1.15
C ASN A 63 -17.83 1.78 -0.08
N THR A 64 -16.67 2.37 -0.42
CA THR A 64 -15.80 1.86 -1.50
C THR A 64 -15.07 0.59 -1.07
N ILE A 65 -14.82 0.45 0.24
CA ILE A 65 -14.21 -0.71 0.87
C ILE A 65 -15.02 -1.12 2.09
N SER A 66 -15.00 -2.40 2.42
CA SER A 66 -15.59 -2.97 3.62
C SER A 66 -14.77 -2.66 4.89
N ASP A 67 -15.38 -2.87 6.07
CA ASP A 67 -14.70 -2.78 7.38
C ASP A 67 -13.42 -3.64 7.42
N PHE A 68 -13.49 -4.85 6.87
CA PHE A 68 -12.35 -5.77 6.80
C PHE A 68 -11.23 -5.18 5.94
N GLU A 69 -11.56 -4.67 4.76
CA GLU A 69 -10.59 -4.06 3.85
C GLU A 69 -9.97 -2.80 4.45
N CYS A 70 -10.78 -1.93 5.08
CA CYS A 70 -10.31 -0.76 5.82
C CYS A 70 -9.26 -1.14 6.87
N LYS A 71 -9.57 -2.12 7.73
CA LYS A 71 -8.63 -2.64 8.74
C LYS A 71 -7.36 -3.20 8.10
N MET A 72 -7.48 -3.93 6.99
CA MET A 72 -6.34 -4.50 6.28
C MET A 72 -5.43 -3.42 5.67
N LEU A 73 -5.99 -2.37 5.07
CA LEU A 73 -5.24 -1.26 4.50
C LEU A 73 -4.54 -0.42 5.59
N HIS A 74 -5.17 -0.23 6.75
CA HIS A 74 -4.50 0.39 7.90
C HIS A 74 -3.32 -0.45 8.41
N ASN A 75 -3.45 -1.78 8.42
CA ASN A 75 -2.34 -2.66 8.79
C ASN A 75 -1.20 -2.60 7.77
N LEU A 76 -1.51 -2.53 6.46
CA LEU A 76 -0.52 -2.30 5.42
C LEU A 76 0.23 -0.98 5.64
N ARG A 77 -0.49 0.12 5.89
CA ARG A 77 0.10 1.44 6.21
C ARG A 77 1.04 1.37 7.41
N LYS A 78 0.59 0.72 8.50
CA LYS A 78 1.40 0.55 9.71
C LYS A 78 2.64 -0.31 9.45
N ALA A 79 2.54 -1.37 8.66
CA ALA A 79 3.67 -2.20 8.25
C ALA A 79 4.72 -1.39 7.48
N ARG A 80 4.29 -0.57 6.50
CA ARG A 80 5.20 0.35 5.80
C ARG A 80 5.89 1.33 6.75
N ASN A 81 5.16 1.88 7.72
CA ASN A 81 5.76 2.82 8.69
C ASN A 81 6.81 2.13 9.57
N GLY A 82 6.56 0.89 10.01
CA GLY A 82 7.54 0.10 10.75
C GLY A 82 8.82 -0.16 9.95
N ILE A 83 8.70 -0.43 8.64
CA ILE A 83 9.85 -0.60 7.73
C ILE A 83 10.61 0.73 7.57
N MET A 84 9.90 1.82 7.28
CA MET A 84 10.53 3.12 6.95
C MET A 84 11.16 3.84 8.14
N HIS A 85 10.56 3.71 9.32
CA HIS A 85 11.01 4.43 10.52
C HIS A 85 11.69 3.52 11.55
N GLN A 86 11.93 2.25 11.21
CA GLN A 86 12.47 1.23 12.12
C GLN A 86 11.69 1.15 13.46
N SER A 87 10.42 1.56 13.45
CA SER A 87 9.62 1.76 14.66
C SER A 87 8.78 0.52 14.96
N GLY A 88 9.34 -0.36 15.79
CA GLY A 88 8.67 -1.55 16.31
C GLY A 88 8.57 -2.73 15.33
N LYS A 89 8.36 -3.93 15.88
CA LYS A 89 8.18 -5.15 15.09
C LYS A 89 6.72 -5.22 14.61
N PHE A 90 6.48 -4.94 13.34
CA PHE A 90 5.19 -5.20 12.72
C PHE A 90 5.22 -6.58 12.06
N TYR A 91 4.37 -7.49 12.53
CA TYR A 91 4.30 -8.84 11.97
C TYR A 91 3.40 -8.87 10.74
N TYR A 92 3.96 -9.33 9.63
CA TYR A 92 3.25 -9.64 8.40
C TYR A 92 3.76 -10.97 7.86
N THR A 93 2.88 -11.71 7.18
CA THR A 93 3.17 -13.01 6.57
C THR A 93 2.84 -12.95 5.09
N GLU A 94 3.38 -13.87 4.30
CA GLU A 94 3.07 -13.95 2.86
C GLU A 94 1.56 -14.00 2.57
N PRO A 95 0.72 -14.79 3.28
CA PRO A 95 -0.74 -14.76 3.08
C PRO A 95 -1.38 -13.39 3.37
N ILE A 96 -0.91 -12.68 4.39
CA ILE A 96 -1.38 -11.33 4.72
C ILE A 96 -1.02 -10.38 3.58
N VAL A 97 0.21 -10.44 3.08
CA VAL A 97 0.66 -9.58 1.97
C VAL A 97 -0.10 -9.89 0.68
N LYS A 98 -0.37 -11.17 0.36
CA LYS A 98 -1.25 -11.55 -0.78
C LYS A 98 -2.64 -10.94 -0.65
N THR A 99 -3.18 -10.91 0.57
CA THR A 99 -4.49 -10.30 0.84
C THR A 99 -4.45 -8.79 0.60
N TRP A 100 -3.40 -8.11 1.06
CA TRP A 100 -3.21 -6.68 0.76
C TRP A 100 -3.12 -6.41 -0.74
N ILE A 101 -2.33 -7.19 -1.49
CA ILE A 101 -2.25 -7.05 -2.95
C ILE A 101 -3.63 -7.20 -3.58
N LYS A 102 -4.42 -8.20 -3.16
CA LYS A 102 -5.77 -8.40 -3.69
C LYS A 102 -6.65 -7.16 -3.48
N ILE A 103 -6.68 -6.61 -2.26
CA ILE A 103 -7.52 -5.46 -1.90
C ILE A 103 -7.08 -4.20 -2.67
N VAL A 104 -5.78 -3.90 -2.70
CA VAL A 104 -5.29 -2.68 -3.35
C VAL A 104 -5.54 -2.69 -4.86
N TYR A 105 -5.48 -3.86 -5.52
CA TYR A 105 -5.77 -3.96 -6.96
C TYR A 105 -7.26 -4.13 -7.29
N SER A 106 -8.14 -4.27 -6.30
CA SER A 106 -9.60 -4.21 -6.51
C SER A 106 -10.20 -2.81 -6.31
N LEU A 107 -9.44 -1.86 -5.75
CA LEU A 107 -9.77 -0.44 -5.67
C LEU A 107 -9.79 0.25 -7.04
#